data_AF-A0A934EEF6-F1
#
_entry.id   AF-A0A934EEF6-F1
#
_cell.length_a   1.000
_cell.length_b   1.000
_cell.length_c   1.000
_cell.angle_alpha   90.00
_cell.angle_beta   90.00
_cell.angle_gamma   90.00
#
_symmetry.space_group_name_H-M   'P 1'
#
loop_
_entity.id
_entity.type
_entity.pdbx_description
1 polymer ?
#
loop_
_entity_poly.entity_id
_entity_poly.type
_entity_poly.pdbx_seq_one_letter_code
_entity_poly.pdbx_strand_id
1 'polypeptide(L)' 'VTLRNLSDAEIEGYLLKEQPYHCAGSAKSEGLGIALMSKMIGDDPNALIGLPLILLIEMLRRENVRLF' A
#
# COMPACT_ATOMS: atom_id res chain seq x y z
N VAL A 1 4.71 5.26 -4.28
CA VAL A 1 4.72 4.06 -5.16
C VAL A 1 4.92 4.51 -6.60
N THR A 2 5.59 3.70 -7.43
CA THR A 2 5.75 3.92 -8.86
C THR A 2 5.16 2.73 -9.60
N LEU A 3 4.30 2.98 -10.58
CA LEU A 3 3.67 1.94 -11.41
C LEU A 3 4.58 1.55 -12.58
N ARG A 4 4.36 0.35 -13.11
CA ARG A 4 4.93 -0.08 -14.39
C ARG A 4 4.14 0.56 -15.53
N ASN A 5 4.76 0.62 -16.71
CA ASN A 5 4.03 0.91 -17.94
C ASN A 5 3.33 -0.38 -18.37
N LEU A 6 2.02 -0.46 -18.14
CA LEU A 6 1.21 -1.66 -18.36
C LEU A 6 0.31 -1.46 -19.57
N SER A 7 0.07 -2.54 -20.31
CA SER A 7 -0.96 -2.60 -21.34
C SER A 7 -2.36 -2.79 -20.74
N ASP A 8 -3.40 -2.43 -21.50
CA ASP A 8 -4.78 -2.63 -21.08
C ASP A 8 -5.09 -4.10 -20.75
N ALA A 9 -4.50 -5.04 -21.50
CA ALA A 9 -4.66 -6.47 -21.26
C ALA A 9 -4.06 -6.94 -19.91
N GLU A 10 -2.93 -6.38 -19.50
CA GLU A 10 -2.32 -6.67 -18.19
C GLU A 10 -3.17 -6.09 -17.05
N ILE A 11 -3.70 -4.88 -17.24
CA ILE A 11 -4.59 -4.23 -16.27
C ILE A 11 -5.89 -5.04 -16.11
N GLU A 12 -6.54 -5.40 -17.22
CA GLU A 12 -7.77 -6.19 -17.20
C GLU A 12 -7.55 -7.56 -16.56
N GLY A 13 -6.47 -8.25 -16.93
CA GLY A 13 -6.11 -9.53 -16.34
C GLY A 13 -5.91 -9.45 -14.81
N TYR A 14 -5.36 -8.34 -14.32
CA TYR A 14 -5.25 -8.08 -12.89
C TYR A 14 -6.62 -7.82 -12.24
N LEU A 15 -7.44 -6.94 -12.82
CA LEU A 15 -8.75 -6.58 -12.27
C LEU A 15 -9.68 -7.80 -12.16
N LEU A 16 -9.68 -8.68 -13.17
CA LEU A 16 -10.49 -9.91 -13.16
C LEU A 16 -10.03 -10.91 -12.10
N LYS A 17 -8.72 -11.01 -11.85
CA LYS A 17 -8.16 -11.96 -10.88
C LYS A 17 -8.26 -11.48 -9.44
N GLU A 18 -7.88 -10.23 -9.18
CA GLU A 18 -7.76 -9.68 -7.83
C GLU A 18 -9.06 -9.04 -7.33
N GLN A 19 -9.94 -8.63 -8.25
CA GLN A 19 -11.16 -7.86 -8.00
C GLN A 19 -10.98 -6.77 -6.92
N PRO A 20 -10.03 -5.84 -7.11
CA PRO A 20 -9.64 -4.86 -6.10
C PRO A 20 -10.59 -3.63 -6.07
N TYR A 21 -11.88 -3.82 -6.37
CA TYR A 21 -12.82 -2.72 -6.59
C TYR A 21 -13.19 -1.95 -5.32
N HIS A 22 -12.91 -2.53 -4.15
CA HIS A 22 -13.21 -1.93 -2.85
C HIS A 22 -11.97 -1.42 -2.11
N CYS A 23 -10.81 -1.30 -2.78
CA CYS A 23 -9.63 -0.68 -2.19
C CYS A 23 -9.25 0.62 -2.90
N ALA A 24 -8.60 1.53 -2.18
CA ALA A 24 -8.10 2.78 -2.75
C ALA A 24 -7.12 2.49 -3.90
N GLY A 25 -7.29 3.21 -5.02
CA GLY A 25 -6.44 3.05 -6.21
C GLY A 25 -6.60 1.71 -6.94
N SER A 26 -7.57 0.88 -6.55
CA SER A 26 -7.81 -0.45 -7.13
C SER A 26 -6.54 -1.30 -7.23
N ALA A 27 -5.59 -1.12 -6.32
CA ALA A 27 -4.31 -1.82 -6.30
C ALA A 27 -4.02 -2.32 -4.88
N LYS A 28 -4.12 -3.63 -4.67
CA LYS A 28 -3.78 -4.28 -3.39
C LYS A 28 -2.31 -4.66 -3.36
N SER A 29 -1.47 -3.86 -2.70
CA SER A 29 -0.02 -4.14 -2.56
C SER A 29 0.29 -5.42 -1.78
N GLU A 30 -0.63 -5.85 -0.92
CA GLU A 30 -0.56 -7.10 -0.16
C GLU A 30 -0.95 -8.35 -0.96
N GLY A 31 -1.48 -8.17 -2.19
CA GLY A 31 -1.88 -9.23 -3.12
C GLY A 31 -1.18 -9.10 -4.48
N LEU A 32 -1.89 -9.39 -5.58
CA LEU A 32 -1.31 -9.28 -6.93
C LEU A 32 -0.96 -7.84 -7.35
N GLY A 33 -1.36 -6.82 -6.57
CA GLY A 33 -1.09 -5.42 -6.91
C GLY A 33 0.40 -5.09 -6.94
N ILE A 34 1.26 -5.90 -6.30
CA ILE A 34 2.72 -5.77 -6.43
C ILE A 34 3.20 -5.98 -7.88
N ALA A 35 2.49 -6.78 -8.68
CA ALA A 35 2.82 -7.00 -10.08
C ALA A 35 2.67 -5.72 -10.92
N LEU A 36 1.81 -4.79 -10.49
CA LEU A 36 1.60 -3.50 -11.15
C LEU A 36 2.69 -2.47 -10.82
N MET A 37 3.45 -2.69 -9.74
CA MET A 37 4.37 -1.71 -9.17
C MET A 37 5.80 -2.00 -9.62
N SER A 38 6.52 -0.95 -10.01
CA SER A 38 7.94 -1.00 -10.34
C SER A 38 8.81 -0.65 -9.14
N LYS A 39 8.30 0.19 -8.24
CA LYS A 39 9.01 0.62 -7.04
C LYS A 39 8.05 1.02 -5.93
N MET A 40 8.49 0.79 -4.70
CA MET A 40 7.83 1.24 -3.48
C MET A 40 8.90 1.87 -2.59
N ILE A 41 8.67 3.11 -2.17
CA ILE A 41 9.56 3.86 -1.27
C ILE A 41 8.67 4.46 -0.19
N GLY A 42 9.05 4.26 1.06
CA GLY A 42 8.41 4.84 2.23
C GLY A 42 9.21 4.47 3.47
N ASP A 43 9.16 5.33 4.48
CA ASP A 43 9.90 5.14 5.73
C ASP A 43 9.24 4.09 6.65
N ASP A 44 7.99 3.73 6.37
CA ASP A 44 7.24 2.71 7.08
C ASP A 44 6.47 1.81 6.10
N PRO A 45 6.75 0.49 6.04
CA PRO A 45 5.99 -0.44 5.23
C PRO A 45 4.51 -0.54 5.65
N ASN A 46 4.15 -0.26 6.91
CA ASN A 46 2.76 -0.28 7.39
C ASN A 46 1.94 0.92 6.89
N ALA A 47 2.60 2.02 6.52
CA ALA A 47 1.92 3.19 5.95
C ALA A 47 1.11 2.83 4.70
N LEU A 48 1.55 1.81 3.96
CA LEU A 48 0.87 1.34 2.77
C LEU A 48 -0.37 0.49 3.07
N ILE A 49 -0.42 -0.17 4.23
CA ILE A 49 -1.57 -0.97 4.69
C ILE A 49 -2.67 -0.03 5.21
N GLY A 50 -2.31 1.15 5.70
CA GLY A 50 -3.26 2.23 6.01
C GLY A 50 -2.94 3.04 7.27
N LEU A 51 -1.95 2.65 8.06
CA LEU A 51 -1.55 3.37 9.27
C LEU A 51 -0.02 3.38 9.41
N PRO A 52 0.64 4.55 9.35
CA PRO A 52 2.08 4.65 9.55
C PRO A 52 2.42 4.49 11.04
N LEU A 53 2.62 3.26 11.48
CA LEU A 53 2.88 2.90 12.88
C LEU A 53 4.16 3.54 13.42
N ILE A 54 5.20 3.70 12.61
CA ILE A 54 6.44 4.37 13.05
C ILE A 54 6.12 5.82 13.44
N LEU A 55 5.44 6.56 12.56
CA LEU A 55 5.03 7.94 12.82
C LEU A 55 4.02 8.02 13.98
N LEU A 56 3.08 7.09 14.05
CA LEU A 56 2.09 7.04 15.13
C LEU A 56 2.77 6.83 16.49
N ILE A 57 3.73 5.91 16.58
CA ILE A 57 4.52 5.68 17.80
C ILE A 57 5.25 6.96 18.21
N GLU A 58 5.83 7.69 17.26
CA GLU A 58 6.46 8.98 17.55
C GLU A 58 5.46 10.02 18.06
N MET A 59 4.27 10.10 17.45
CA MET A 59 3.19 10.99 17.91
C MET A 59 2.72 10.64 19.32
N LEU A 60 2.45 9.36 19.58
CA LEU A 60 2.01 8.87 20.90
C LEU A 60 3.05 9.18 21.99
N ARG A 61 4.35 9.03 21.69
CA ARG A 61 5.43 9.42 22.61
C ARG A 61 5.43 10.91 22.94
N ARG A 62 5.10 11.78 21.98
CA ARG A 62 5.01 13.26 22.21
C ARG A 62 3.87 13.61 23.15
N GLU A 63 2.79 12.85 23.12
CA GLU A 63 1.63 12.99 24.01
C GLU A 63 1.80 12.22 25.34
N ASN A 64 3.01 11.74 25.66
CA ASN A 64 3.34 10.95 26.86
C ASN A 64 2.51 9.66 27.01
N VAL A 65 2.03 9.10 25.89
CA VAL A 65 1.34 7.81 25.90
C VAL A 65 2.37 6.68 25.99
N ARG A 66 2.21 5.82 26.99
CA ARG A 66 3.09 4.68 27.25
C ARG A 66 2.70 3.49 26.38
N LEU A 67 3.66 2.91 25.66
CA LEU A 67 3.42 1.77 24.76
C LEU A 67 3.55 0.41 25.47
N PHE A 68 4.29 0.37 26.59
CA PHE A 68 4.52 -0.81 27.43
C PHE A 68 4.61 -0.40 28.90
#